data_AF-A0A5C7MP72-F1
#
_entry.id   AF-A0A5C7MP72-F1
#
_cell.length_a   1.000
_cell.length_b   1.000
_cell.length_c   1.000
_cell.angle_alpha   90.00
_cell.angle_beta   90.00
_cell.angle_gamma   90.00
#
_symmetry.space_group_name_H-M   'P 1'
#
loop_
_entity.id
_entity.type
_entity.pdbx_description
1 polymer ?
#
loop_
_entity_poly.entity_id
_entity_poly.type
_entity_poly.pdbx_seq_one_letter_code
_entity_poly.pdbx_strand_id
1 'polypeptide(L)' 'MDDLDRPNLSEQELYEYLYLDEDLPVTRRAIRDAVLRREILPTRIGRGNYFSRRDGLNWIESRRQTGHYRLKNAAER' A
#
# COMPACT_ATOMS: atom_id res chain seq x y z
N MET A 1 -15.19 -2.70 -15.28
CA MET A 1 -13.99 -2.55 -14.44
C MET A 1 -14.06 -1.15 -13.88
N ASP A 2 -14.08 -1.04 -12.55
CA ASP A 2 -14.06 0.27 -11.88
C ASP A 2 -12.69 0.93 -12.12
N ASP A 3 -12.63 2.26 -12.04
CA ASP A 3 -11.38 2.99 -12.21
C ASP A 3 -10.35 2.62 -11.14
N LEU A 4 -10.81 2.24 -9.94
CA LEU A 4 -9.95 1.76 -8.86
C LEU A 4 -9.27 0.41 -9.16
N ASP A 5 -9.88 -0.42 -10.01
CA ASP A 5 -9.40 -1.78 -10.26
C ASP A 5 -8.41 -1.82 -11.43
N ARG A 6 -8.27 -0.73 -12.20
CA ARG A 6 -7.38 -0.66 -13.37
C ARG A 6 -5.90 -0.79 -12.95
N PRO A 7 -5.18 -1.83 -13.39
CA PRO A 7 -3.77 -2.03 -13.05
C PRO A 7 -2.86 -1.19 -13.96
N ASN A 8 -2.84 0.13 -13.75
CA ASN A 8 -2.08 1.07 -14.58
C ASN A 8 -1.02 1.87 -13.80
N LEU A 9 -0.82 1.58 -12.51
CA LEU A 9 0.18 2.26 -11.69
C LEU A 9 1.46 1.43 -11.60
N SER A 10 2.61 2.06 -11.77
CA SER A 10 3.89 1.51 -11.31
C SER A 10 3.96 1.46 -9.78
N GLU A 11 4.96 0.79 -9.21
CA GLU A 11 5.22 0.82 -7.76
C GLU A 11 5.36 2.26 -7.23
N GLN A 12 5.96 3.12 -8.04
CA GLN A 12 6.19 4.53 -7.72
C GLN A 12 4.89 5.32 -7.69
N GLU A 13 4.05 5.16 -8.71
CA GLU A 13 2.73 5.83 -8.81
C GLU A 13 1.75 5.27 -7.77
N LEU A 14 1.84 3.99 -7.41
CA LEU A 14 1.05 3.41 -6.32
C LEU A 14 1.39 4.09 -4.99
N TYR A 15 2.67 4.33 -4.71
CA TYR A 15 3.08 5.11 -3.54
C TYR A 15 2.54 6.54 -3.59
N GLU A 16 2.67 7.22 -4.73
CA GLU A 16 2.21 8.60 -4.88
C GLU A 16 0.71 8.72 -4.68
N TYR A 17 -0.07 7.80 -5.24
CA TYR A 17 -1.51 7.72 -5.01
C TYR A 17 -1.83 7.59 -3.51
N LEU A 18 -1.22 6.61 -2.82
CA LEU A 18 -1.50 6.39 -1.39
C LEU A 18 -1.07 7.57 -0.51
N TYR A 19 0.03 8.24 -0.83
CA TYR A 19 0.58 9.31 -0.01
C TYR A 19 -0.03 10.68 -0.32
N LEU A 20 -0.18 11.04 -1.60
CA LEU A 20 -0.61 12.38 -2.03
C LEU A 20 -2.13 12.47 -2.16
N ASP A 21 -2.77 11.45 -2.73
CA ASP A 21 -4.21 11.50 -3.04
C ASP A 21 -5.06 11.03 -1.85
N GLU A 22 -4.62 9.95 -1.17
CA GLU A 22 -5.33 9.37 -0.02
C GLU A 22 -4.82 9.87 1.34
N ASP A 23 -3.80 10.73 1.35
CA ASP A 23 -3.17 11.31 2.56
C ASP A 23 -2.78 10.25 3.62
N LEU A 24 -2.36 9.06 3.17
CA LEU A 24 -1.95 7.98 4.06
C LEU A 24 -0.46 8.13 4.43
N PRO A 25 -0.08 7.89 5.71
CA PRO A 25 1.30 8.04 6.18
C PRO A 25 2.18 6.84 5.79
N VAL A 26 2.20 6.48 4.50
CA VAL A 26 3.02 5.42 3.92
C VAL A 26 4.37 5.95 3.45
N THR A 27 5.35 5.06 3.32
CA THR A 27 6.66 5.40 2.74
C THR A 27 6.91 4.57 1.49
N ARG A 28 7.70 5.09 0.54
CA ARG A 28 8.15 4.35 -0.65
C ARG A 28 8.72 2.98 -0.31
N ARG A 29 9.54 2.93 0.75
CA ARG A 29 10.14 1.69 1.25
C ARG A 29 9.09 0.70 1.73
N ALA A 30 8.06 1.15 2.44
CA ALA A 30 6.99 0.27 2.90
C ALA A 30 6.23 -0.37 1.73
N ILE A 31 5.92 0.40 0.69
CA ILE A 31 5.27 -0.12 -0.53
C ILE A 31 6.18 -1.13 -1.23
N ARG A 32 7.46 -0.80 -1.43
CA ARG A 32 8.44 -1.72 -2.02
C ARG A 32 8.54 -3.03 -1.24
N ASP A 33 8.66 -2.95 0.08
CA ASP A 33 8.76 -4.13 0.94
C ASP A 33 7.48 -4.97 0.87
N ALA A 34 6.29 -4.34 0.81
CA ALA A 34 5.01 -5.01 0.65
C ALA A 34 4.90 -5.76 -0.69
N VAL A 35 5.36 -5.15 -1.79
CA VAL A 35 5.43 -5.81 -3.11
C VAL A 35 6.39 -7.01 -3.09
N LEU A 36 7.58 -6.83 -2.52
CA LEU A 36 8.58 -7.91 -2.40
C LEU A 36 8.07 -9.08 -1.55
N ARG A 37 7.31 -8.80 -0.49
CA ARG A 37 6.68 -9.81 0.38
C ARG A 37 5.38 -10.39 -0.19
N ARG A 38 4.95 -9.95 -1.37
CA ARG A 38 3.69 -10.36 -2.01
C ARG A 38 2.44 -10.02 -1.18
N GLU A 39 2.52 -8.96 -0.38
CA GLU A 39 1.37 -8.37 0.30
C GLU A 39 0.55 -7.50 -0.67
N ILE A 40 1.22 -6.85 -1.62
CA ILE A 40 0.62 -6.18 -2.78
C ILE A 40 1.00 -7.00 -4.03
N LEU A 41 0.00 -7.48 -4.76
CA LEU A 41 0.22 -8.36 -5.92
C LEU A 41 0.27 -7.55 -7.23
N PRO A 42 1.36 -7.63 -8.00
CA PRO A 42 1.42 -6.97 -9.30
C PRO A 42 0.64 -7.75 -10.36
N THR A 43 -0.03 -7.01 -11.24
CA THR A 43 -0.50 -7.52 -12.53
C THR A 43 0.61 -7.34 -13.56
N ARG A 44 1.02 -8.44 -14.20
CA ARG A 44 2.06 -8.39 -15.24
C ARG A 44 1.44 -8.02 -16.59
N ILE A 45 1.82 -6.87 -17.12
CA ILE A 45 1.35 -6.37 -18.43
C ILE A 45 2.57 -6.03 -19.27
N GLY A 46 2.70 -6.72 -20.41
CA GLY A 46 3.91 -6.62 -21.25
C GLY A 46 5.18 -6.95 -20.47
N ARG A 47 6.10 -5.97 -20.39
CA ARG A 47 7.39 -6.11 -19.67
C ARG A 47 7.36 -5.54 -18.24
N GLY A 48 6.24 -4.95 -17.81
CA GLY A 48 6.10 -4.26 -16.54
C GLY A 48 5.22 -4.99 -15.52
N ASN A 49 5.40 -4.62 -14.26
CA ASN A 49 4.50 -4.95 -13.16
C ASN A 49 3.69 -3.70 -12.84
N TYR A 50 2.37 -3.83 -12.85
CA TYR A 50 1.45 -2.74 -12.59
C TYR A 50 0.48 -3.09 -11.47
N PHE A 51 -0.03 -2.07 -10.81
CA PHE A 51 -0.90 -2.16 -9.66
C PHE A 51 -2.13 -1.31 -9.91
N SER A 52 -3.23 -1.72 -9.30
CA SER A 52 -4.44 -0.93 -9.23
C SER A 52 -4.46 -0.10 -7.94
N ARG A 53 -5.29 0.95 -7.91
CA ARG A 53 -5.52 1.72 -6.68
C ARG A 53 -6.08 0.82 -5.58
N ARG A 54 -6.97 -0.10 -5.97
CA ARG A 54 -7.57 -1.10 -5.07
C ARG A 54 -6.52 -1.96 -4.38
N ASP A 55 -5.45 -2.37 -5.07
CA ASP A 55 -4.37 -3.18 -4.47
C ASP A 55 -3.71 -2.46 -3.29
N GLY A 56 -3.44 -1.16 -3.44
CA GLY A 56 -2.91 -0.32 -2.36
C GLY A 56 -3.88 -0.18 -1.19
N LEU A 57 -5.15 0.12 -1.46
CA LEU A 57 -6.17 0.28 -0.42
C LEU A 57 -6.42 -1.03 0.34
N ASN A 58 -6.47 -2.17 -0.36
CA ASN A 58 -6.63 -3.48 0.27
C ASN A 58 -5.45 -3.83 1.18
N TRP A 59 -4.23 -3.47 0.77
CA TRP A 59 -3.06 -3.64 1.64
C TRP A 59 -3.17 -2.79 2.89
N ILE A 60 -3.62 -1.54 2.79
CA ILE A 60 -3.84 -0.68 3.96
C ILE A 60 -4.90 -1.28 4.89
N GLU A 61 -6.01 -1.76 4.33
CA GLU A 61 -7.06 -2.44 5.08
C GLU A 61 -6.51 -3.65 5.84
N SER A 62 -5.63 -4.44 5.22
CA SER A 62 -5.02 -5.62 5.86
C SER A 62 -4.07 -5.26 7.01
N ARG A 63 -3.65 -3.99 7.15
CA ARG A 63 -2.82 -3.52 8.27
C ARG A 63 -3.63 -3.22 9.53
N ARG A 64 -4.97 -3.23 9.46
CA ARG A 64 -5.82 -3.02 10.64
C ARG A 64 -5.51 -4.07 11.70
N GLN A 65 -5.09 -3.62 12.87
CA GLN A 65 -4.81 -4.48 14.01
C GLN A 65 -6.13 -4.82 14.71
N THR A 66 -6.47 -6.10 14.78
CA THR A 66 -7.68 -6.60 15.47
C THR A 66 -7.45 -6.86 16.95
N GLY A 67 -6.19 -6.79 17.43
CA GLY A 67 -5.82 -7.04 18.82
C GLY A 67 -5.91 -5.80 19.72
N HIS A 68 -5.67 -5.99 21.02
CA HIS A 68 -5.60 -4.90 21.99
C HIS A 68 -4.56 -3.87 21.56
N TYR A 69 -5.00 -2.64 21.28
CA TYR A 69 -4.13 -1.52 21.00
C TYR A 69 -3.18 -1.29 22.17
N ARG A 70 -1.89 -1.53 21.96
CA ARG A 70 -0.86 -1.24 22.96
C ARG A 70 -0.32 0.16 22.69
N LEU A 71 -0.79 1.12 23.48
CA LEU A 71 -0.12 2.42 23.58
C LEU A 71 1.35 2.16 23.88
N LYS A 72 2.25 2.76 23.10
CA LYS A 72 3.62 2.91 23.58
C LYS A 72 3.49 3.76 24.83
N ASN A 73 3.66 3.15 26.01
CA ASN A 73 3.82 3.91 27.23
C ASN A 73 4.89 4.95 26.93
N ALA A 74 4.49 6.22 26.95
CA ALA A 74 5.44 7.32 26.91
C ALA A 74 6.37 7.05 28.10
N ALA A 75 7.58 6.58 27.80
CA ALA A 75 8.60 6.44 28.82
C ALA A 75 8.89 7.86 29.27
N GLU A 76 8.31 8.24 30.40
CA GLU A 76 8.67 9.42 31.17
C GLU A 76 10.20 9.41 31.32
N ARG A 77 10.84 10.43 30.76
CA ARG A 77 12.20 10.85 31.11
C ARG A 77 12.19 12.36 31.23
#